data_AF-A0A2G6ATY2-F1
#
_entry.id   AF-A0A2G6ATY2-F1
#
_cell.length_a   1.000
_cell.length_b   1.000
_cell.length_c   1.000
_cell.angle_alpha   90.00
_cell.angle_beta   90.00
_cell.angle_gamma   90.00
#
_symmetry.space_group_name_H-M   'P 1'
#
loop_
_entity.id
_entity.type
_entity.pdbx_description
1 polymer ?
#
loop_
_entity_poly.entity_id
_entity_poly.type
_entity_poly.pdbx_seq_one_letter_code
_entity_poly.pdbx_strand_id
1 'polypeptide(L)'
;MWLPLLGLLLGVSLGLLSDIQIPQVYNNYLTIAILAAFDTLFGGIRAYLQQVYDDRIFVSGFFFNILLAAALAFIGVHLGVDLYLAAVFAFGVRLFQNIAVIRRILLAKWTGRNKNSDTNT
;
A
#
# COMPACT_ATOMS: atom_id res chain seq x y z
N MET A 1 -16.30 -6.77 -12.15
CA MET A 1 -15.47 -6.47 -10.96
C MET A 1 -15.60 -4.99 -10.62
N TRP A 2 -16.74 -4.55 -10.08
CA TRP A 2 -16.99 -3.14 -9.72
C TRP A 2 -16.85 -2.88 -8.20
N LEU A 3 -16.83 -3.95 -7.40
CA LEU A 3 -16.77 -3.86 -5.93
C LEU A 3 -15.59 -3.04 -5.38
N PRO A 4 -14.34 -3.15 -5.89
CA PRO A 4 -13.23 -2.32 -5.42
C PRO A 4 -13.42 -0.83 -5.74
N LEU A 5 -13.98 -0.52 -6.91
CA LEU A 5 -14.27 0.86 -7.33
C LEU A 5 -15.37 1.47 -6.46
N LEU A 6 -16.39 0.68 -6.13
CA LEU A 6 -17.46 1.08 -5.22
C LEU A 6 -16.94 1.29 -3.79
N GLY A 7 -16.06 0.42 -3.31
CA GLY A 7 -15.39 0.58 -2.02
C GLY A 7 -14.52 1.84 -1.95
N LEU A 8 -13.76 2.13 -3.03
CA LEU A 8 -12.96 3.36 -3.12
C LEU A 8 -13.86 4.60 -3.12
N LEU A 9 -14.91 4.61 -3.94
CA LEU A 9 -15.87 5.72 -3.97
C LEU A 9 -16.51 5.94 -2.61
N LEU A 10 -17.01 4.88 -1.98
CA LEU A 10 -17.58 4.96 -0.64
C LEU A 10 -16.58 5.49 0.38
N GLY A 11 -15.36 4.97 0.42
CA GLY A 11 -14.33 5.43 1.36
C GLY A 11 -13.96 6.89 1.18
N VAL A 12 -13.75 7.32 -0.07
CA VAL A 12 -13.42 8.72 -0.40
C VAL A 12 -14.60 9.65 -0.09
N SER A 13 -15.82 9.28 -0.49
CA SER A 13 -17.02 10.06 -0.19
C SER A 13 -17.24 10.18 1.31
N LEU A 14 -17.12 9.09 2.07
CA LEU A 14 -17.22 9.13 3.52
C LEU A 14 -16.16 10.04 4.13
N GLY A 15 -14.90 9.95 3.70
CA GLY A 15 -13.82 10.80 4.20
C GLY A 15 -13.98 12.29 3.88
N LEU A 16 -14.46 12.63 2.67
CA LEU A 16 -14.64 14.04 2.25
C LEU A 16 -15.92 14.68 2.82
N LEU A 17 -16.98 13.90 2.99
CA LEU A 17 -18.26 14.39 3.53
C LEU A 17 -18.30 14.39 5.05
N SER A 18 -17.38 13.69 5.71
CA SER A 18 -17.27 13.70 7.16
C SER A 18 -16.37 14.84 7.62
N ASP A 19 -16.90 15.71 8.49
CA ASP A 19 -16.12 16.76 9.17
C ASP A 19 -15.36 16.19 10.38
N ILE A 20 -14.87 14.95 10.24
CA ILE A 20 -14.18 14.23 11.32
C ILE A 20 -12.74 14.75 11.36
N GLN A 21 -12.46 15.61 12.33
CA GLN A 21 -11.10 16.03 12.64
C GLN A 21 -10.43 14.96 13.49
N ILE A 22 -9.37 14.37 12.96
CA ILE A 22 -8.57 13.38 13.69
C ILE A 22 -7.80 14.12 14.81
N PRO A 23 -8.02 13.78 16.10
CA PRO A 23 -7.24 14.36 17.18
C PRO A 23 -5.75 14.10 17.00
N GLN A 24 -4.91 15.07 17.39
CA GLN A 24 -3.45 15.00 17.23
C GLN A 24 -2.82 13.73 17.82
N VAL A 25 -3.41 13.20 18.89
CA VAL A 25 -2.97 11.95 19.56
C VAL A 25 -3.02 10.73 18.62
N TYR A 26 -3.93 10.73 17.63
CA TYR A 26 -4.11 9.62 16.70
C TYR A 26 -3.33 9.76 15.39
N ASN A 27 -2.60 10.86 15.17
CA ASN A 27 -1.88 11.09 13.92
C ASN A 27 -0.85 10.02 13.59
N ASN A 28 -0.11 9.54 14.59
CA ASN A 28 0.90 8.49 14.41
C ASN A 28 0.25 7.16 13.98
N TYR A 29 -0.91 6.83 14.56
CA TYR A 29 -1.67 5.63 14.23
C TYR A 29 -2.24 5.70 12.81
N LEU A 30 -2.81 6.84 12.45
CA LEU A 30 -3.37 7.05 11.11
C LEU A 30 -2.28 6.99 10.04
N THR A 31 -1.18 7.71 10.25
CA THR A 31 -0.08 7.79 9.28
C THR A 31 0.49 6.41 8.98
N ILE A 32 0.72 5.59 10.01
CA ILE A 32 1.30 4.27 9.82
C ILE A 32 0.31 3.26 9.23
N ALA A 33 -0.97 3.37 9.58
CA ALA A 33 -2.04 2.54 9.00
C ALA A 33 -2.19 2.83 7.50
N ILE A 34 -2.17 4.10 7.10
CA ILE A 34 -2.18 4.52 5.70
C ILE A 34 -0.96 3.94 4.98
N LEU A 35 0.22 4.06 5.57
CA LEU A 35 1.45 3.54 4.96
C LEU A 35 1.42 2.02 4.77
N ALA A 36 0.90 1.27 5.74
CA ALA A 36 0.72 -0.18 5.65
C ALA A 36 -0.32 -0.59 4.59
N ALA A 37 -1.41 0.18 4.47
CA ALA A 37 -2.42 -0.01 3.43
C ALA A 37 -1.81 0.20 2.04
N PHE A 38 -1.03 1.27 1.85
CA PHE A 38 -0.34 1.54 0.59
C PHE A 38 0.71 0.47 0.28
N ASP A 39 1.53 0.05 1.24
CA ASP A 39 2.51 -1.04 1.05
C ASP A 39 1.83 -2.29 0.48
N THR A 40 0.68 -2.67 1.03
CA THR A 40 -0.09 -3.82 0.55
C THR A 40 -0.70 -3.58 -0.83
N LEU A 41 -1.24 -2.37 -1.11
CA LEU A 41 -1.78 -2.00 -2.41
C LEU A 41 -0.73 -2.14 -3.52
N PHE A 42 0.45 -1.53 -3.33
CA PHE A 42 1.55 -1.63 -4.29
C PHE A 42 2.13 -3.05 -4.34
N GLY A 43 2.17 -3.77 -3.22
CA GLY A 43 2.52 -5.19 -3.19
C GLY A 43 1.59 -6.04 -4.07
N GLY A 44 0.28 -5.77 -4.03
CA GLY A 44 -0.73 -6.40 -4.89
C GLY A 44 -0.54 -6.08 -6.37
N ILE A 45 -0.31 -4.80 -6.71
CA ILE A 45 -0.01 -4.38 -8.09
C ILE A 45 1.24 -5.10 -8.61
N ARG A 46 2.30 -5.17 -7.79
CA ARG A 46 3.53 -5.91 -8.14
C ARG A 46 3.24 -7.38 -8.40
N ALA A 47 2.52 -8.05 -7.51
CA ALA A 47 2.18 -9.46 -7.64
C ALA A 47 1.34 -9.73 -8.91
N TYR A 48 0.40 -8.83 -9.22
CA TYR A 48 -0.39 -8.89 -10.45
C TYR A 48 0.48 -8.78 -11.71
N LEU A 49 1.39 -7.81 -11.74
CA LEU A 49 2.33 -7.63 -12.86
C LEU A 49 3.29 -8.82 -13.02
N GLN A 50 3.59 -9.52 -11.94
CA GLN A 50 4.42 -10.72 -11.90
C GLN A 50 3.64 -12.02 -12.13
N GLN A 51 2.31 -11.96 -12.33
CA GLN A 51 1.44 -13.14 -12.53
C GLN A 51 1.45 -14.12 -11.33
N VAL A 52 1.64 -13.60 -10.12
CA VAL A 52 1.65 -14.37 -8.85
C VAL A 52 0.65 -13.79 -7.84
N TYR A 53 -0.37 -13.07 -8.33
CA TYR A 53 -1.39 -12.47 -7.49
C TYR A 53 -2.38 -13.52 -6.96
N ASP A 54 -2.67 -13.44 -5.68
CA ASP A 54 -3.69 -14.23 -5.00
C ASP A 54 -4.52 -13.31 -4.10
N ASP A 55 -5.83 -13.29 -4.35
CA ASP A 55 -6.81 -12.44 -3.68
C ASP A 55 -6.82 -12.67 -2.16
N ARG A 56 -6.68 -13.91 -1.71
CA ARG A 56 -6.70 -14.26 -0.28
C ARG A 56 -5.44 -13.74 0.41
N ILE A 57 -4.28 -13.88 -0.24
CA ILE A 57 -3.01 -13.34 0.28
C ILE A 57 -3.06 -11.81 0.34
N PHE A 58 -3.62 -11.16 -0.68
CA PHE A 58 -3.78 -9.71 -0.69
C PHE A 58 -4.70 -9.23 0.43
N VAL A 59 -5.90 -9.79 0.55
CA VAL A 59 -6.90 -9.37 1.53
C VAL A 59 -6.41 -9.64 2.96
N SER A 60 -5.88 -10.82 3.23
CA SER A 60 -5.31 -11.15 4.54
C SER A 60 -4.14 -10.26 4.91
N GLY A 61 -3.21 -10.04 3.96
CA GLY A 61 -2.08 -9.14 4.14
C GLY A 61 -2.51 -7.70 4.43
N PHE A 62 -3.56 -7.21 3.77
CA PHE A 62 -4.05 -5.83 3.94
C PHE A 62 -4.50 -5.58 5.38
N PHE A 63 -5.40 -6.42 5.88
CA PHE A 63 -5.91 -6.29 7.25
C PHE A 63 -4.82 -6.60 8.29
N PHE A 64 -4.01 -7.64 8.07
CA PHE A 64 -2.96 -8.03 9.01
C PHE A 64 -1.87 -6.94 9.13
N ASN A 65 -1.44 -6.35 8.01
CA ASN A 65 -0.41 -5.30 8.02
C ASN A 65 -0.91 -4.02 8.69
N ILE A 66 -2.16 -3.61 8.45
CA ILE A 66 -2.76 -2.45 9.12
C ILE A 66 -2.91 -2.70 10.62
N LEU A 67 -3.40 -3.89 11.00
CA LEU A 67 -3.53 -4.27 12.40
C LEU A 67 -2.16 -4.29 13.10
N LEU A 68 -1.15 -4.86 12.45
CA LEU A 68 0.22 -4.87 12.96
C LEU A 68 0.79 -3.45 13.11
N ALA A 69 0.57 -2.57 12.12
CA ALA A 69 0.98 -1.18 12.19
C ALA A 69 0.33 -0.44 13.36
N ALA A 70 -0.99 -0.63 13.55
CA ALA A 70 -1.73 -0.06 14.68
C ALA A 70 -1.24 -0.62 16.02
N ALA A 71 -0.95 -1.92 16.10
CA ALA A 71 -0.40 -2.56 17.29
C ALA A 71 0.99 -2.02 17.64
N LEU A 72 1.87 -1.82 16.65
CA LEU A 72 3.20 -1.24 16.86
C LEU A 72 3.12 0.22 17.34
N ALA A 73 2.22 1.02 16.76
CA ALA A 73 1.96 2.38 17.23
C ALA A 73 1.41 2.37 18.66
N PHE A 74 0.47 1.47 18.97
CA PHE A 74 -0.10 1.32 20.31
C PHE A 74 0.96 0.98 21.34
N ILE A 75 1.78 -0.03 21.06
CA ILE A 75 2.88 -0.45 21.94
C ILE A 75 3.89 0.68 22.11
N GLY A 76 4.25 1.39 21.03
CA GLY A 76 5.17 2.53 21.07
C GLY A 76 4.72 3.62 22.04
N VAL A 77 3.45 4.03 21.95
CA VAL A 77 2.87 5.03 22.84
C VAL A 77 2.87 4.57 24.30
N HIS A 78 2.56 3.30 24.58
CA HIS A 78 2.49 2.80 25.96
C HIS A 78 3.87 2.54 26.59
N LEU A 79 4.86 2.19 25.78
CA LEU A 79 6.24 1.97 26.22
C LEU A 79 7.06 3.27 26.26
N GLY A 80 6.53 4.39 25.74
CA GLY A 80 7.25 5.65 25.65
C GLY A 80 8.43 5.62 24.67
N VAL A 81 8.34 4.78 23.62
CA VAL A 81 9.37 4.61 22.59
C VAL A 81 8.84 4.91 21.19
N ASP A 82 9.70 5.41 20.32
CA ASP A 82 9.33 5.81 18.95
C ASP A 82 9.22 4.61 17.97
N LEU A 83 8.50 3.55 18.37
CA LEU A 83 8.19 2.42 17.49
C LEU A 83 7.40 2.83 16.24
N TYR A 84 6.69 3.96 16.32
CA TYR A 84 6.10 4.62 15.16
C TYR A 84 7.13 4.84 14.04
N LEU A 85 8.29 5.42 14.37
CA LEU A 85 9.32 5.74 13.37
C LEU A 85 9.93 4.47 12.77
N ALA A 86 10.16 3.45 13.61
CA ALA A 86 10.67 2.16 13.16
C ALA A 86 9.73 1.49 12.16
N ALA A 87 8.43 1.49 12.45
CA ALA A 87 7.46 0.89 11.57
C ALA A 87 7.21 1.76 10.32
N VAL A 88 7.20 3.09 10.41
CA VAL A 88 7.18 3.99 9.23
C VAL A 88 8.37 3.70 8.31
N PHE A 89 9.56 3.53 8.86
CA PHE A 89 10.74 3.18 8.08
C PHE A 89 10.58 1.80 7.41
N ALA A 90 10.15 0.78 8.15
CA ALA A 90 9.97 -0.57 7.63
C ALA A 90 8.92 -0.65 6.52
N PHE A 91 7.72 -0.07 6.74
CA PHE A 91 6.67 0.01 5.72
C PHE A 91 7.10 0.88 4.54
N GLY A 92 7.77 2.00 4.80
CA GLY A 92 8.27 2.92 3.77
C GLY A 92 9.29 2.27 2.84
N VAL A 93 10.28 1.55 3.39
CA VAL A 93 11.26 0.82 2.59
C VAL A 93 10.57 -0.22 1.69
N ARG A 94 9.63 -1.00 2.24
CA ARG A 94 8.89 -1.99 1.44
C ARG A 94 8.03 -1.35 0.35
N LEU A 95 7.38 -0.23 0.66
CA LEU A 95 6.63 0.56 -0.31
C LEU A 95 7.52 1.00 -1.49
N PHE A 96 8.67 1.61 -1.21
CA PHE A 96 9.61 2.03 -2.26
C PHE A 96 10.16 0.84 -3.06
N GLN A 97 10.42 -0.29 -2.41
CA GLN A 97 10.83 -1.51 -3.09
C GLN A 97 9.74 -2.03 -4.04
N ASN A 98 8.48 -2.05 -3.61
CA ASN A 98 7.34 -2.44 -4.46
C ASN A 98 7.27 -1.56 -5.71
N ILE A 99 7.36 -0.23 -5.53
CA ILE A 99 7.34 0.76 -6.62
C ILE A 99 8.54 0.55 -7.57
N ALA A 100 9.74 0.33 -7.03
CA ALA A 100 10.94 0.11 -7.84
C ALA A 100 10.81 -1.12 -8.76
N VAL A 101 10.24 -2.22 -8.23
CA VAL A 101 9.99 -3.43 -9.01
C VAL A 101 8.91 -3.20 -10.07
N ILE A 102 7.79 -2.56 -9.71
CA ILE A 102 6.71 -2.21 -10.65
C ILE A 102 7.27 -1.40 -11.82
N ARG A 103 8.03 -0.33 -11.52
CA ARG A 103 8.67 0.53 -12.52
C ARG A 103 9.56 -0.29 -13.46
N ARG A 104 10.37 -1.21 -12.94
CA ARG A 104 11.25 -2.08 -13.74
C ARG A 104 10.45 -2.97 -14.69
N ILE A 105 9.36 -3.58 -14.22
CA ILE A 105 8.51 -4.46 -15.05
C ILE A 105 7.83 -3.66 -16.16
N LEU A 106 7.30 -2.47 -15.85
CA LEU A 106 6.65 -1.61 -16.82
C LEU A 106 7.62 -1.14 -17.91
N LEU A 107 8.82 -0.71 -17.54
CA LEU A 107 9.86 -0.31 -18.49
C LEU A 107 10.29 -1.49 -19.37
N ALA A 108 10.52 -2.68 -18.80
CA ALA A 108 10.89 -3.86 -19.57
C ALA A 108 9.83 -4.25 -20.61
N LYS A 109 8.53 -4.20 -20.24
CA LYS A 109 7.42 -4.44 -21.16
C LYS A 109 7.34 -3.38 -22.27
N TRP A 110 7.63 -2.13 -21.94
CA TRP A 110 7.62 -1.03 -22.91
C TRP A 110 8.76 -1.16 -23.94
N THR A 111 9.99 -1.41 -23.49
CA THR A 111 11.15 -1.60 -24.38
C THR A 111 11.01 -2.86 -25.24
N GLY A 112 10.51 -3.97 -24.68
CA GLY A 112 10.26 -5.20 -25.44
C GLY A 112 9.20 -5.03 -26.54
N ARG A 113 8.22 -4.15 -26.35
CA ARG A 113 7.23 -3.81 -27.39
C ARG A 113 7.86 -3.09 -28.58
N ASN A 114 8.79 -2.16 -28.34
CA ASN A 114 9.41 -1.40 -29.42
C ASN A 114 10.22 -2.28 -30.39
N LYS A 115 10.87 -3.34 -29.88
CA LYS A 115 11.69 -4.24 -30.71
C LYS A 115 10.89 -5.09 -31.70
N ASN A 116 9.65 -5.44 -31.38
CA ASN A 116 8.76 -6.18 -32.28
C ASN A 116 8.10 -5.30 -33.36
N SER A 117 8.11 -3.97 -33.18
CA SER A 117 7.61 -3.01 -34.17
C SER A 117 8.61 -2.82 -35.32
N ASP A 118 9.91 -2.85 -35.01
CA ASP A 118 10.99 -2.63 -35.98
C ASP A 118 11.36 -3.88 -36.81
N THR A 119 10.86 -5.07 -36.43
CA THR A 119 11.13 -6.33 -37.14
C THR A 119 10.04 -6.76 -38.12
N ASN A 120 8.91 -6.03 -38.17
CA ASN A 120 7.78 -6.31 -39.06
C ASN A 120 7.64 -5.28 -40.21
N THR A 121 8.70 -4.51 -40.48
CA THR A 121 8.83 -3.61 -41.63
C THR A 121 10.00 -4.04 -42.49
#